data_AF-A0A5B0FSL0-F1
#
_entry.id   AF-A0A5B0FSL0-F1
#
_cell.length_a   1.000
_cell.length_b   1.000
_cell.length_c   1.000
_cell.angle_alpha   90.00
_cell.angle_beta   90.00
_cell.angle_gamma   90.00
#
_symmetry.space_group_name_H-M   'P 1'
#
loop_
_entity.id
_entity.type
_entity.pdbx_description
1 polymer ?
#
loop_
_entity_poly.entity_id
_entity_poly.type
_entity_poly.pdbx_seq_one_letter_code
_entity_poly.pdbx_strand_id
1 'polypeptide(L)'
;MKKPMKRFLLLIAGVLMLGFVSSCKEEGPHKDDIVRFSAVINSTPTVPKATSSAQGTGVFEYNKTTMDLKYNITYQNITPTSVNIHSANPAWEAGPMVFPLSNMPAGNQVQGNVKLNIEQQTMLITGMLYVNIPTEENIYGEIRGQILADDFEE
;
A
#
# COMPACT_ATOMS: atom_id res chain seq x y z
N MET A 1 19.36 -76.65 50.58
CA MET A 1 18.21 -75.79 50.18
C MET A 1 18.68 -74.71 49.21
N LYS A 2 17.87 -74.44 48.19
CA LYS A 2 18.17 -73.74 46.92
C LYS A 2 18.18 -72.19 47.11
N LYS A 3 19.10 -71.46 46.44
CA LYS A 3 18.96 -70.01 46.07
C LYS A 3 18.15 -69.95 44.74
N PRO A 4 17.32 -68.91 44.38
CA PRO A 4 17.70 -67.48 44.26
C PRO A 4 16.57 -66.36 44.33
N MET A 5 17.00 -65.09 44.25
CA MET A 5 16.45 -63.88 43.55
C MET A 5 15.03 -63.23 43.76
N LYS A 6 15.10 -61.88 43.92
CA LYS A 6 14.30 -60.74 43.34
C LYS A 6 12.95 -60.27 43.93
N ARG A 7 12.89 -58.94 44.19
CA ARG A 7 11.84 -57.88 43.89
C ARG A 7 11.84 -56.82 45.02
N PHE A 8 11.55 -55.51 44.91
CA PHE A 8 11.33 -54.50 43.85
C PHE A 8 10.97 -53.17 44.59
N LEU A 9 11.47 -51.99 44.17
CA LEU A 9 10.93 -50.60 44.27
C LEU A 9 12.11 -49.62 44.01
N LEU A 10 12.30 -48.85 42.90
CA LEU A 10 11.56 -47.70 42.30
C LEU A 10 11.25 -46.61 43.35
N LEU A 11 11.60 -45.32 43.26
CA LEU A 11 11.82 -44.26 42.25
C LEU A 11 12.79 -43.21 42.87
N ILE A 12 13.41 -42.20 42.24
CA ILE A 12 12.90 -41.07 41.45
C ILE A 12 14.11 -40.44 40.72
N ALA A 13 14.06 -40.35 39.39
CA ALA A 13 14.92 -39.45 38.63
C ALA A 13 14.10 -38.19 38.31
N GLY A 14 14.38 -37.08 38.98
CA GLY A 14 13.80 -35.78 38.67
C GLY A 14 14.59 -35.13 37.53
N VAL A 15 14.07 -35.19 36.30
CA VAL A 15 14.62 -34.45 35.17
C VAL A 15 14.04 -33.03 35.20
N LEU A 16 14.91 -32.05 35.44
CA LEU A 16 14.64 -30.62 35.25
C LEU A 16 14.45 -30.34 33.75
N MET A 17 13.21 -30.10 33.33
CA MET A 17 12.90 -29.56 32.00
C MET A 17 13.22 -28.06 31.97
N LEU A 18 14.36 -27.71 31.38
CA LEU A 18 14.64 -26.34 30.92
C LEU A 18 13.81 -26.08 29.66
N GLY A 19 12.71 -25.35 29.81
CA GLY A 19 11.89 -24.88 28.70
C GLY A 19 12.65 -23.83 27.88
N PHE A 20 12.99 -24.17 26.64
CA PHE A 20 13.40 -23.19 25.64
C PHE A 20 12.16 -22.41 25.20
N VAL A 21 12.01 -21.19 25.73
CA VAL A 21 11.10 -20.21 25.13
C VAL A 21 11.66 -19.82 23.77
N SER A 22 11.07 -20.36 22.71
CA SER A 22 11.35 -19.91 21.35
C SER A 22 10.83 -18.49 21.23
N SER A 23 11.76 -17.53 21.31
CA SER A 23 11.52 -16.13 20.98
C SER A 23 11.28 -16.05 19.48
N CYS A 24 10.01 -16.06 19.07
CA CYS A 24 9.66 -15.73 17.70
C CYS A 24 10.08 -14.28 17.46
N LYS A 25 11.20 -14.12 16.75
CA LYS A 25 11.68 -12.83 16.28
C LYS A 25 10.67 -12.34 15.25
N GLU A 26 10.00 -11.23 15.55
CA GLU A 26 9.13 -10.54 14.60
C GLU A 26 10.05 -9.98 13.50
N GLU A 27 10.17 -10.71 12.40
CA GLU A 27 10.90 -10.25 11.23
C GLU A 27 10.04 -9.15 10.60
N GLY A 28 10.60 -7.94 10.44
CA GLY A 28 9.94 -6.87 9.70
C GLY A 28 9.57 -7.34 8.29
N PRO A 29 8.70 -6.61 7.57
CA PRO A 29 8.19 -7.06 6.28
C PRO A 29 9.34 -7.44 5.35
N HIS A 30 9.32 -8.68 4.85
CA HIS A 30 10.31 -9.14 3.89
C HIS A 30 10.24 -8.26 2.65
N LYS A 31 11.38 -7.93 2.04
CA LYS A 31 11.46 -7.07 0.85
C LYS A 31 10.55 -7.57 -0.29
N ASP A 32 10.31 -8.88 -0.35
CA ASP A 32 9.46 -9.56 -1.34
C ASP A 32 7.96 -9.30 -1.13
N ASP A 33 7.56 -8.67 -0.02
CA ASP A 33 6.17 -8.33 0.29
C ASP A 33 5.75 -6.95 -0.22
N ILE A 34 6.70 -6.12 -0.67
CA ILE A 34 6.44 -4.76 -1.16
C ILE A 34 6.37 -4.75 -2.69
N VAL A 35 5.23 -4.27 -3.22
CA VAL A 35 5.04 -4.01 -4.66
C VAL A 35 5.08 -2.50 -4.89
N ARG A 36 5.81 -2.04 -5.90
CA ARG A 36 5.91 -0.63 -6.25
C ARG A 36 5.00 -0.27 -7.41
N PHE A 37 4.47 0.94 -7.34
CA PHE A 37 3.62 1.52 -8.37
C PHE A 37 4.03 2.98 -8.58
N SER A 38 3.75 3.47 -9.78
CA SER A 38 3.96 4.87 -10.14
C SER A 38 2.78 5.45 -10.90
N ALA A 39 2.71 6.77 -10.92
CA ALA A 39 1.75 7.53 -11.70
C ALA A 39 2.43 8.77 -12.30
N VAL A 40 2.31 8.91 -13.63
CA VAL A 40 2.61 10.17 -14.32
C VAL A 40 1.34 11.01 -14.33
N ILE A 41 1.37 12.19 -13.70
CA ILE A 41 0.19 13.01 -13.44
C ILE A 41 0.24 14.26 -14.33
N ASN A 42 -0.75 14.43 -15.21
CA ASN A 42 -0.86 15.60 -16.08
C ASN A 42 -2.31 15.80 -16.56
N SER A 43 -2.54 16.83 -17.40
CA SER A 43 -3.87 17.19 -17.89
C SER A 43 -4.36 16.33 -19.05
N THR A 44 -3.48 15.68 -19.81
CA THR A 44 -3.83 14.89 -21.01
C THR A 44 -4.89 13.81 -20.76
N PRO A 45 -4.79 12.98 -19.69
CA PRO A 45 -5.76 11.92 -19.43
C PRO A 45 -7.04 12.41 -18.74
N THR A 46 -7.21 13.70 -18.44
CA THR A 46 -8.39 14.20 -17.71
C THR A 46 -9.69 14.05 -18.49
N VAL A 47 -10.77 13.72 -17.77
CA VAL A 47 -12.13 13.61 -18.29
C VAL A 47 -13.07 14.26 -17.27
N PRO A 48 -13.70 15.42 -17.57
CA PRO A 48 -13.57 16.25 -18.76
C PRO A 48 -12.14 16.73 -19.03
N LYS A 49 -11.83 17.04 -20.29
CA LYS A 49 -10.49 17.46 -20.70
C LYS A 49 -10.16 18.86 -20.17
N ALA A 50 -9.17 18.94 -19.28
CA ALA A 50 -8.52 20.16 -18.86
C ALA A 50 -7.36 20.53 -19.81
N THR A 51 -7.01 21.81 -19.87
CA THR A 51 -5.78 22.30 -20.52
C THR A 51 -4.94 22.99 -19.46
N SER A 52 -3.84 22.38 -19.06
CA SER A 52 -2.97 22.90 -18.01
C SER A 52 -1.52 22.49 -18.25
N SER A 53 -0.59 23.37 -17.86
CA SER A 53 0.86 23.08 -17.78
C SER A 53 1.26 22.45 -16.44
N ALA A 54 0.28 22.17 -15.58
CA ALA A 54 0.47 21.42 -14.37
C ALA A 54 0.93 19.99 -14.66
N GLN A 55 1.85 19.51 -13.84
CA GLN A 55 2.45 18.19 -13.94
C GLN A 55 2.78 17.68 -12.54
N GLY A 56 2.87 16.35 -12.41
CA GLY A 56 3.24 15.71 -11.16
C GLY A 56 3.64 14.25 -11.36
N THR A 57 4.10 13.67 -10.26
CA THR A 57 4.47 12.26 -10.17
C THR A 57 3.98 11.68 -8.86
N GLY A 58 3.50 10.44 -8.89
CA GLY A 58 3.19 9.66 -7.70
C GLY A 58 4.06 8.42 -7.64
N VAL A 59 4.61 8.13 -6.47
CA VAL A 59 5.30 6.87 -6.15
C VAL A 59 4.59 6.22 -4.98
N PHE A 60 4.34 4.91 -5.11
CA PHE A 60 3.59 4.14 -4.14
C PHE A 60 4.29 2.83 -3.79
N GLU A 61 4.22 2.43 -2.53
CA GLU A 61 4.71 1.15 -2.05
C GLU A 61 3.57 0.43 -1.30
N TYR A 62 3.11 -0.69 -1.85
CA TYR A 62 2.05 -1.52 -1.27
C TYR A 62 2.63 -2.72 -0.54
N ASN A 63 2.30 -2.87 0.73
CA ASN A 63 2.65 -4.05 1.53
C ASN A 63 1.54 -5.10 1.45
N LYS A 64 1.83 -6.25 0.85
CA LYS A 64 0.86 -7.35 0.67
C LYS A 64 0.37 -7.96 1.99
N THR A 65 1.17 -7.87 3.05
CA THR A 65 0.88 -8.48 4.36
C THR A 65 0.05 -7.55 5.24
N THR A 66 0.40 -6.27 5.32
CA THR A 66 -0.32 -5.30 6.16
C THR A 66 -1.46 -4.58 5.43
N MET A 67 -1.49 -4.66 4.10
CA MET A 67 -2.37 -3.90 3.20
C MET A 67 -2.16 -2.39 3.22
N ASP A 68 -1.00 -1.92 3.71
CA ASP A 68 -0.67 -0.50 3.71
C ASP A 68 -0.13 -0.07 2.35
N LEU A 69 -0.71 1.01 1.81
CA LEU A 69 -0.21 1.74 0.67
C LEU A 69 0.47 3.02 1.15
N LYS A 70 1.80 3.05 1.12
CA LYS A 70 2.56 4.29 1.29
C LYS A 70 2.57 5.05 -0.02
N TYR A 71 2.49 6.38 0.06
CA TYR A 71 2.47 7.24 -1.12
C TYR A 71 3.33 8.48 -0.91
N ASN A 72 3.92 8.94 -2.01
CA ASN A 72 4.55 10.24 -2.14
C ASN A 72 4.17 10.82 -3.51
N ILE A 73 3.42 11.92 -3.50
CA ILE A 73 2.93 12.59 -4.69
C ILE A 73 3.51 14.00 -4.70
N THR A 74 4.15 14.36 -5.80
CA THR A 74 4.65 15.72 -6.05
C THR A 74 3.93 16.31 -7.26
N TYR A 75 3.73 17.62 -7.26
CA TYR A 75 3.09 18.34 -8.36
C TYR A 75 3.63 19.76 -8.45
N GLN A 76 3.42 20.44 -9.58
CA GLN A 76 3.89 21.81 -9.81
C GLN A 76 2.94 22.55 -10.75
N ASN A 77 3.03 23.88 -10.75
CA ASN A 77 2.19 24.79 -11.56
C ASN A 77 0.68 24.61 -11.33
N ILE A 78 0.27 24.27 -10.11
CA ILE A 78 -1.13 24.01 -9.74
C ILE A 78 -1.37 24.45 -8.29
N THR A 79 -2.60 24.88 -8.00
CA THR A 79 -3.10 25.15 -6.64
C THR A 79 -4.25 24.20 -6.33
N PRO A 80 -3.97 23.00 -5.78
CA PRO A 80 -5.01 21.99 -5.57
C PRO A 80 -5.98 22.36 -4.45
N THR A 81 -7.26 22.01 -4.64
CA THR A 81 -8.25 22.01 -3.55
C THR A 81 -8.20 20.70 -2.76
N SER A 82 -7.75 19.62 -3.39
CA SER A 82 -7.54 18.31 -2.76
C SER A 82 -6.60 17.43 -3.60
N VAL A 83 -6.16 16.32 -3.01
CA VAL A 83 -5.53 15.20 -3.71
C VAL A 83 -6.29 13.95 -3.34
N ASN A 84 -6.86 13.27 -4.34
CA ASN A 84 -7.81 12.18 -4.15
C ASN A 84 -7.41 10.95 -4.94
N ILE A 85 -7.77 9.77 -4.44
CA ILE A 85 -7.75 8.54 -5.21
C ILE A 85 -9.16 8.27 -5.72
N HIS A 86 -9.26 8.06 -7.03
CA HIS A 86 -10.46 7.63 -7.72
C HIS A 86 -10.23 6.26 -8.36
N SER A 87 -11.31 5.60 -8.78
CA SER A 87 -11.24 4.37 -9.57
C SER A 87 -12.01 4.53 -10.87
N ALA A 88 -11.52 3.94 -11.95
CA ALA A 88 -12.24 3.85 -13.23
C ALA A 88 -12.01 2.48 -13.87
N ASN A 89 -13.07 1.97 -14.50
CA ASN A 89 -13.01 0.78 -15.33
C ASN A 89 -13.94 1.01 -16.55
N PRO A 90 -13.39 1.20 -17.75
CA PRO A 90 -11.97 1.14 -18.10
C PRO A 90 -11.13 2.31 -17.54
N ALA A 91 -9.82 2.10 -17.39
CA ALA A 91 -8.90 3.03 -16.72
C ALA A 91 -8.83 4.43 -17.34
N TRP A 92 -9.23 4.63 -18.59
CA TRP A 92 -9.22 5.95 -19.25
C TRP A 92 -10.46 6.80 -18.95
N GLU A 93 -11.48 6.26 -18.27
CA GLU A 93 -12.71 6.99 -17.95
C GLU A 93 -12.62 7.78 -16.64
N ALA A 94 -13.58 8.68 -16.43
CA ALA A 94 -13.84 9.26 -15.12
C ALA A 94 -14.59 8.24 -14.25
N GLY A 95 -14.41 8.33 -12.93
CA GLY A 95 -15.08 7.43 -12.02
C GLY A 95 -15.09 7.95 -10.58
N PRO A 96 -15.75 7.23 -9.65
CA PRO A 96 -16.02 7.72 -8.32
C PRO A 96 -14.73 7.91 -7.51
N MET A 97 -14.79 8.83 -6.55
CA MET A 97 -13.77 8.96 -5.52
C MET A 97 -13.81 7.74 -4.60
N VAL A 98 -12.65 7.16 -4.34
CA VAL A 98 -12.48 6.00 -3.45
C VAL A 98 -12.09 6.47 -2.06
N PHE A 99 -11.08 7.33 -1.94
CA PHE A 99 -10.67 7.95 -0.67
C PHE A 99 -9.83 9.23 -0.87
N PRO A 100 -9.86 10.17 0.09
CA PRO A 100 -9.01 11.37 0.07
C PRO A 100 -7.59 11.06 0.54
N LEU A 101 -6.60 11.78 0.00
CA LEU A 101 -5.22 11.79 0.52
C LEU A 101 -4.87 13.10 1.23
N SER A 102 -5.42 14.23 0.76
CA SER A 102 -5.25 15.53 1.39
C SER A 102 -6.36 16.49 1.00
N ASN A 103 -6.77 17.34 1.95
CA ASN A 103 -7.71 18.44 1.74
C ASN A 103 -6.94 19.75 1.90
N MET A 104 -7.00 20.64 0.89
CA MET A 104 -6.26 21.90 0.85
C MET A 104 -4.76 21.71 1.16
N PRO A 105 -4.03 20.89 0.37
CA PRO A 105 -2.64 20.61 0.64
C PRO A 105 -1.78 21.88 0.58
N ALA A 106 -0.90 22.05 1.56
CA ALA A 106 0.10 23.11 1.54
C ALA A 106 1.34 22.65 0.76
N GLY A 107 1.90 23.54 -0.06
CA GLY A 107 3.09 23.25 -0.85
C GLY A 107 2.82 22.31 -2.03
N ASN A 108 3.86 21.62 -2.46
CA ASN A 108 3.92 20.91 -3.74
C ASN A 108 4.08 19.39 -3.59
N GLN A 109 3.82 18.85 -2.39
CA GLN A 109 4.02 17.44 -2.06
C GLN A 109 2.98 16.96 -1.05
N VAL A 110 2.44 15.76 -1.29
CA VAL A 110 1.52 15.04 -0.41
C VAL A 110 2.06 13.64 -0.19
N GLN A 111 2.35 13.29 1.07
CA GLN A 111 2.91 11.99 1.44
C GLN A 111 2.18 11.40 2.66
N GLY A 112 2.15 10.08 2.74
CA GLY A 112 1.47 9.41 3.84
C GLY A 112 1.35 7.90 3.64
N ASN A 113 0.41 7.31 4.38
CA ASN A 113 0.04 5.91 4.28
C ASN A 113 -1.46 5.77 4.44
N VAL A 114 -2.06 4.82 3.72
CA VAL A 114 -3.47 4.44 3.85
C VAL A 114 -3.56 2.92 3.87
N LYS A 115 -4.36 2.37 4.77
CA LYS A 115 -4.67 0.95 4.78
C LYS A 115 -5.78 0.66 3.79
N LEU A 116 -5.51 -0.19 2.80
CA LEU A 116 -6.50 -0.59 1.82
C LEU A 116 -7.40 -1.71 2.36
N ASN A 117 -8.64 -1.75 1.90
CA ASN A 117 -9.47 -2.94 2.00
C ASN A 117 -9.27 -3.85 0.78
N ILE A 118 -9.90 -5.03 0.78
CA ILE A 118 -9.72 -6.05 -0.27
C ILE A 118 -10.17 -5.54 -1.66
N GLU A 119 -11.25 -4.77 -1.71
CA GLU A 119 -11.76 -4.19 -2.95
C GLU A 119 -10.79 -3.16 -3.52
N GLN A 120 -10.28 -2.26 -2.69
CA GLN A 120 -9.30 -1.24 -3.06
C GLN A 120 -7.96 -1.84 -3.48
N GLN A 121 -7.51 -2.91 -2.79
CA GLN A 121 -6.35 -3.68 -3.22
C GLN A 121 -6.58 -4.25 -4.62
N THR A 122 -7.75 -4.83 -4.88
CA THR A 122 -8.09 -5.38 -6.20
C THR A 122 -8.06 -4.29 -7.27
N MET A 123 -8.62 -3.12 -6.98
CA MET A 123 -8.54 -1.95 -7.88
C MET A 123 -7.10 -1.49 -8.13
N LEU A 124 -6.24 -1.52 -7.11
CA LEU A 124 -4.82 -1.15 -7.24
C LEU A 124 -4.09 -2.12 -8.18
N ILE A 125 -4.17 -3.43 -7.90
CA ILE A 125 -3.41 -4.45 -8.66
C ILE A 125 -3.93 -4.64 -10.09
N THR A 126 -5.19 -4.29 -10.35
CA THR A 126 -5.78 -4.32 -11.71
C THR A 126 -5.62 -2.99 -12.45
N GLY A 127 -4.93 -2.01 -11.86
CA GLY A 127 -4.63 -0.73 -12.50
C GLY A 127 -5.86 0.15 -12.70
N MET A 128 -6.88 0.05 -11.83
CA MET A 128 -8.09 0.89 -11.88
C MET A 128 -7.96 2.19 -11.11
N LEU A 129 -7.06 2.27 -10.12
CA LEU A 129 -6.87 3.47 -9.30
C LEU A 129 -6.08 4.57 -10.02
N TYR A 130 -6.50 5.81 -9.84
CA TYR A 130 -5.76 6.98 -10.31
C TYR A 130 -5.75 8.11 -9.29
N VAL A 131 -4.67 8.88 -9.30
CA VAL A 131 -4.59 10.16 -8.58
C VAL A 131 -5.39 11.19 -9.36
N ASN A 132 -6.28 11.91 -8.68
CA ASN A 132 -7.00 13.06 -9.21
C ASN A 132 -6.69 14.30 -8.36
N ILE A 133 -6.30 15.39 -9.02
CA ILE A 133 -5.94 16.65 -8.37
C ILE A 133 -6.81 17.77 -8.95
N PRO A 134 -7.96 18.07 -8.32
CA PRO A 134 -8.82 19.17 -8.73
C PRO A 134 -8.30 20.53 -8.23
N THR A 135 -8.72 21.58 -8.94
CA THR A 135 -8.57 22.98 -8.55
C THR A 135 -9.94 23.64 -8.46
N GLU A 136 -9.99 24.92 -8.09
CA GLU A 136 -11.25 25.68 -8.09
C GLU A 136 -11.84 25.81 -9.50
N GLU A 137 -10.99 25.95 -10.52
CA GLU A 137 -11.41 26.09 -11.92
C GLU A 137 -11.75 24.73 -12.57
N ASN A 138 -11.01 23.68 -12.22
CA ASN A 138 -11.19 22.33 -12.75
C ASN A 138 -11.62 21.37 -11.64
N ILE A 139 -12.87 21.51 -11.20
CA ILE A 139 -13.42 20.78 -10.04
C ILE A 139 -13.48 19.26 -10.21
N TYR A 140 -13.52 18.77 -11.46
CA TYR A 140 -13.50 17.33 -11.75
C TYR A 140 -12.08 16.75 -11.82
N GLY A 141 -11.05 17.60 -11.78
CA GLY A 141 -9.64 17.23 -11.92
C GLY A 141 -8.94 18.10 -12.95
N GLU A 142 -7.92 18.85 -12.53
CA GLU A 142 -7.06 19.59 -13.47
C GLU A 142 -5.97 18.69 -14.06
N ILE A 143 -5.44 17.79 -13.21
CA ILE A 143 -4.47 16.77 -13.60
C ILE A 143 -4.84 15.43 -12.96
N ARG A 144 -4.58 14.34 -13.69
CA ARG A 144 -4.73 12.97 -13.20
C ARG A 144 -3.61 12.07 -13.69
N GLY A 145 -3.38 10.97 -12.97
CA GLY A 145 -2.40 9.95 -13.35
C GLY A 145 -2.83 8.57 -12.88
N GLN A 146 -2.87 7.61 -13.79
CA GLN A 146 -3.16 6.21 -13.48
C GLN A 146 -2.06 5.62 -12.61
N ILE A 147 -2.42 4.86 -11.58
CA ILE A 147 -1.47 4.16 -10.71
C ILE A 147 -1.25 2.77 -11.32
N LEU A 148 -0.04 2.53 -11.79
CA LEU A 148 0.34 1.29 -12.48
C LEU A 148 1.54 0.66 -11.77
N ALA A 149 1.62 -0.68 -11.80
CA ALA A 149 2.75 -1.40 -11.24
C ALA A 149 4.02 -1.00 -12.01
N ASP A 150 5.11 -0.79 -11.28
CA ASP A 150 6.41 -0.58 -11.91
C ASP A 150 6.86 -1.89 -12.58
N ASP A 151 7.46 -1.79 -13.76
CA ASP A 151 8.03 -2.95 -14.43
C ASP A 151 9.13 -3.54 -13.52
N PHE A 152 9.03 -4.83 -13.19
CA PHE A 152 10.11 -5.53 -12.52
C PHE A 152 11.24 -5.69 -13.54
N GLU A 153 12.26 -4.84 -13.47
CA GLU A 153 13.54 -5.13 -14.14
C GLU A 153 14.14 -6.38 -13.48
N GLU A 154 14.01 -7.53 -14.14
CA GLU A 154 14.73 -8.77 -13.83
C GLU A 154 16.20 -8.69 -14.25
#